data_AF-A0A914UJ32-F1
#
_entry.id   AF-A0A914UJ32-F1
#
_cell.length_a   1.000
_cell.length_b   1.000
_cell.length_c   1.000
_cell.angle_alpha   90.00
_cell.angle_beta   90.00
_cell.angle_gamma   90.00
#
_symmetry.space_group_name_H-M   'P 1'
#
loop_
_entity.id
_entity.type
_entity.pdbx_description
1 polymer ?
#
loop_
_entity_poly.entity_id
_entity_poly.type
_entity_poly.pdbx_seq_one_letter_code
_entity_poly.pdbx_strand_id
1 'polypeptide(L)'
;MSSLSSLEKETALSCCPVCEAKLSSKSDVYCRACGAKVILKCSKCQQAVRAADKFCAHCGAKRWQMLELWRNNAWDQSTIAKVGVVAAVAGAWLALYVVLRRRIM
;
A
#
# COMPACT_ATOMS: atom_id res chain seq x y z
N MET A 1 -7.43 23.12 -36.89
CA MET A 1 -7.88 22.14 -35.87
C MET A 1 -6.64 21.74 -35.06
N SER A 2 -6.16 22.60 -34.15
CA SER A 2 -4.77 22.54 -33.65
C SER A 2 -4.63 22.78 -32.14
N SER A 3 -5.69 22.64 -31.36
CA SER A 3 -5.71 23.13 -29.96
C SER A 3 -6.39 22.17 -28.98
N LEU A 4 -6.15 20.87 -29.12
CA LEU A 4 -6.55 19.84 -28.13
C LEU A 4 -5.36 19.03 -27.58
N SER A 5 -4.14 19.58 -27.55
CA SER A 5 -2.93 18.88 -27.08
C SER A 5 -2.32 19.44 -25.80
N SER A 6 -2.90 20.49 -25.20
CA SER A 6 -2.25 21.22 -24.09
C SER A 6 -2.95 21.15 -22.73
N LEU A 7 -4.16 20.59 -22.60
CA LEU A 7 -4.87 20.52 -21.30
C LEU A 7 -4.85 19.16 -20.59
N GLU A 8 -4.43 18.08 -21.25
CA GLU A 8 -4.30 16.77 -20.59
C GLU A 8 -2.92 16.54 -19.96
N LYS A 9 -1.97 17.47 -20.14
CA LYS A 9 -0.61 17.36 -19.59
C LYS A 9 -0.43 17.96 -18.20
N GLU A 10 -1.43 18.70 -17.70
CA GLU A 10 -1.45 19.29 -16.35
C GLU A 10 -2.35 18.53 -15.36
N THR A 11 -2.76 17.30 -15.67
CA THR A 11 -3.39 16.38 -14.70
C THR A 11 -2.38 15.39 -14.12
N ALA A 12 -1.14 15.82 -13.89
CA ALA A 12 -0.24 15.16 -12.91
C ALA A 12 -0.69 15.45 -11.46
N LEU A 13 -2.00 15.39 -11.22
CA LEU A 13 -2.64 15.43 -9.93
C LEU A 13 -2.32 14.11 -9.24
N SER A 14 -1.18 14.12 -8.55
CA SER A 14 -0.96 13.60 -7.20
C SER A 14 -2.04 12.67 -6.63
N CYS A 15 -2.41 11.58 -7.29
CA CYS A 15 -3.29 10.55 -6.72
C CYS A 15 -2.47 9.50 -5.98
N CYS A 16 -3.02 8.98 -4.88
CA CYS A 16 -2.36 7.95 -4.10
C CYS A 16 -2.41 6.62 -4.86
N PRO A 17 -1.30 5.89 -5.04
CA PRO A 17 -1.30 4.61 -5.75
C PRO A 17 -1.98 3.46 -4.98
N VAL A 18 -2.45 3.70 -3.75
CA VAL A 18 -3.12 2.68 -2.91
C VAL A 18 -4.63 2.87 -2.88
N CYS A 19 -5.08 4.10 -2.66
CA CYS A 19 -6.50 4.40 -2.51
C CYS A 19 -7.04 5.33 -3.60
N GLU A 20 -6.21 5.67 -4.59
CA GLU A 20 -6.51 6.58 -5.70
C GLU A 20 -6.97 7.98 -5.26
N ALA A 21 -6.94 8.27 -3.95
CA ALA A 21 -7.34 9.54 -3.39
C ALA A 21 -6.41 10.65 -3.84
N LYS A 22 -7.01 11.80 -4.17
CA LYS A 22 -6.31 13.01 -4.57
C LYS A 22 -5.52 13.55 -3.38
N LEU A 23 -4.20 13.60 -3.49
CA LEU A 23 -3.35 14.27 -2.51
C LEU A 23 -3.49 15.77 -2.66
N SER A 24 -3.70 16.43 -1.52
CA SER A 24 -4.00 17.85 -1.42
C SER A 24 -2.77 18.71 -1.67
N SER A 25 -1.55 18.21 -1.42
CA SER A 25 -0.32 18.98 -1.65
C SER A 25 0.82 18.14 -2.21
N LYS A 26 1.72 18.80 -2.97
CA LYS A 26 2.95 18.18 -3.48
C LYS A 26 3.94 17.81 -2.36
N SER A 27 3.81 18.39 -1.18
CA SER A 27 4.67 18.21 -0.01
C SER A 27 4.20 17.14 0.98
N ASP A 28 3.02 16.54 0.79
CA ASP A 28 2.50 15.55 1.73
C ASP A 28 3.40 14.29 1.78
N VAL A 29 3.94 14.01 2.96
CA VAL A 29 4.77 12.82 3.24
C VAL A 29 3.92 11.55 3.34
N TYR A 30 2.65 11.71 3.72
CA TYR A 30 1.66 10.64 3.92
C TYR A 30 0.33 11.01 3.25
N CYS A 31 -0.37 10.02 2.70
CA CYS A 31 -1.72 10.21 2.18
C CYS A 31 -2.70 10.30 3.36
N ARG A 32 -3.49 11.38 3.42
CA ARG A 32 -4.49 11.59 4.49
C ARG A 32 -5.69 10.65 4.41
N ALA A 33 -5.91 10.00 3.26
CA ALA A 33 -7.05 9.10 3.06
C ALA A 33 -6.76 7.65 3.47
N CYS A 34 -5.54 7.15 3.21
CA CYS A 34 -5.17 5.76 3.51
C CYS A 34 -3.98 5.59 4.47
N GLY A 35 -3.33 6.69 4.87
CA GLY A 35 -2.12 6.66 5.70
C GLY A 35 -0.85 6.22 4.97
N ALA A 36 -0.92 5.86 3.69
CA ALA A 36 0.21 5.36 2.94
C ALA A 36 1.29 6.44 2.73
N LYS A 37 2.56 6.07 2.89
CA LYS A 37 3.69 6.98 2.71
C LYS A 37 3.89 7.30 1.22
N VAL A 38 3.85 8.58 0.87
CA VAL A 38 3.94 9.08 -0.52
C VAL A 38 5.37 9.45 -0.92
N ILE A 39 6.26 9.54 0.06
CA ILE A 39 7.70 9.74 -0.17
C ILE A 39 8.38 8.38 -0.01
N LEU A 40 8.94 7.91 -1.12
CA LEU A 40 9.67 6.66 -1.22
C LEU A 40 11.16 6.94 -1.05
N LYS A 41 11.93 5.93 -0.62
CA LYS A 41 13.40 5.98 -0.68
C LYS A 41 13.84 5.25 -1.94
N CYS A 42 14.80 5.81 -2.66
CA CYS A 42 15.42 5.14 -3.79
C CYS A 42 16.15 3.88 -3.31
N SER A 43 15.93 2.72 -3.94
CA SER A 43 16.66 1.50 -3.59
C SER A 43 18.15 1.54 -3.95
N LYS A 44 18.54 2.39 -4.91
CA LYS A 44 19.93 2.53 -5.37
C LYS A 44 20.76 3.52 -4.55
N CYS A 45 20.21 4.70 -4.26
CA CYS A 45 20.93 5.76 -3.56
C CYS A 45 20.35 6.12 -2.19
N GLN A 46 19.27 5.45 -1.75
CA GLN A 46 18.56 5.67 -0.47
C GLN A 46 17.96 7.07 -0.26
N GLN A 47 18.10 7.94 -1.26
CA GLN A 47 17.59 9.30 -1.20
C GLN A 47 16.07 9.35 -1.31
N ALA A 48 15.46 10.38 -0.72
CA ALA A 48 14.03 10.61 -0.82
C ALA A 48 13.63 10.92 -2.28
N VAL A 49 12.66 10.18 -2.78
CA VAL A 49 12.06 10.34 -4.11
C VAL A 49 10.56 10.42 -3.93
N ARG A 50 9.91 11.38 -4.59
CA ARG A 50 8.46 11.51 -4.47
C ARG A 50 7.80 10.42 -5.30
N ALA A 51 6.67 9.89 -4.83
CA ALA A 51 5.91 8.93 -5.62
C ALA A 51 5.39 9.54 -6.93
N ALA A 52 5.36 10.86 -7.12
CA ALA A 52 5.03 11.47 -8.40
C ALA A 52 6.17 11.35 -9.43
N ASP A 53 7.43 11.26 -8.99
CA ASP A 53 8.60 11.36 -9.86
C ASP A 53 8.82 10.06 -10.64
N LYS A 54 8.94 10.15 -11.96
CA LYS A 54 9.17 8.96 -12.82
C LYS A 54 10.58 8.37 -12.66
N PHE A 55 11.53 9.15 -12.16
CA PHE A 55 12.93 8.78 -11.99
C PHE A 55 13.49 9.41 -10.71
N CYS A 56 14.51 8.79 -10.12
CA CYS A 56 15.27 9.41 -9.05
C CYS A 56 16.09 10.59 -9.60
N ALA A 57 15.93 11.78 -9.02
CA ALA A 57 16.71 12.97 -9.39
C ALA A 57 18.21 12.85 -9.09
N HIS A 58 18.60 11.96 -8.16
CA HIS A 58 20.00 11.79 -7.75
C HIS A 58 20.76 10.71 -8.52
N CYS A 59 20.11 9.59 -8.86
CA CYS A 59 20.80 8.45 -9.46
C CYS A 59 20.20 7.99 -10.80
N GLY A 60 19.13 8.63 -11.28
CA GLY A 60 18.48 8.29 -12.56
C GLY A 60 17.71 6.97 -12.58
N ALA A 61 17.59 6.25 -11.46
CA ALA A 61 16.85 4.98 -11.40
C ALA A 61 15.36 5.17 -11.70
N LYS A 62 14.77 4.27 -12.51
CA LYS A 62 13.35 4.31 -12.91
C LYS A 62 12.41 4.00 -11.74
N ARG A 63 11.25 4.66 -11.72
CA ARG A 63 10.20 4.50 -10.68
C ARG A 63 9.59 3.10 -10.61
N TRP A 64 9.44 2.37 -11.73
CA TRP A 64 8.77 1.06 -11.75
C TRP A 64 9.43 0.06 -10.79
N GLN A 65 10.77 0.03 -10.74
CA GLN A 65 11.52 -0.79 -9.77
C GLN A 65 11.24 -0.41 -8.29
N MET A 66 10.86 0.84 -8.01
CA MET A 66 10.54 1.28 -6.64
C MET A 66 9.10 0.94 -6.26
N LEU A 67 8.18 0.98 -7.22
CA LEU A 67 6.76 0.77 -6.98
C LEU A 67 6.44 -0.71 -6.72
N GLU A 68 7.15 -1.63 -7.37
CA GLU A 68 7.00 -3.07 -7.14
C GLU A 68 7.50 -3.48 -5.75
N LEU A 69 8.64 -2.95 -5.31
CA LEU A 69 9.13 -3.19 -3.95
C LEU A 69 8.15 -2.65 -2.91
N TRP A 70 7.59 -1.46 -3.14
CA TRP A 70 6.61 -0.89 -2.23
C TRP A 70 5.27 -1.63 -2.25
N ARG A 71 4.80 -2.07 -3.42
CA ARG A 71 3.61 -2.91 -3.56
C ARG A 71 3.80 -4.25 -2.84
N ASN A 72 4.95 -4.91 -3.01
CA ASN A 72 5.23 -6.17 -2.33
C ASN A 72 5.36 -6.01 -0.80
N ASN A 73 5.88 -4.87 -0.33
CA ASN A 73 5.96 -4.57 1.11
C ASN A 73 4.64 -4.05 1.71
N ALA A 74 3.74 -3.50 0.88
CA ALA A 74 2.40 -3.08 1.29
C ALA A 74 1.40 -4.25 1.38
N TRP A 75 1.81 -5.44 0.92
CA TRP A 75 1.05 -6.69 0.97
C TRP A 75 1.28 -7.49 2.26
N ASP A 76 1.65 -6.86 3.37
CA ASP A 76 1.66 -7.50 4.70
C ASP A 76 0.22 -7.68 5.25
N GLN A 77 -0.68 -8.16 4.40
CA GLN A 77 -1.99 -8.70 4.74
C GLN A 77 -1.88 -10.07 5.43
N SER A 78 -0.65 -10.50 5.78
CA SER A 78 -0.34 -11.72 6.54
C SER A 78 -1.02 -11.72 7.91
N THR A 79 -1.35 -10.54 8.45
CA THR A 79 -2.04 -10.41 9.74
C THR A 79 -3.47 -10.94 9.69
N ILE A 80 -4.23 -10.67 8.62
CA ILE A 80 -5.64 -11.13 8.51
C ILE A 80 -5.70 -12.64 8.33
N ALA A 81 -4.83 -13.21 7.51
CA ALA A 81 -4.74 -14.65 7.30
C ALA A 81 -4.38 -15.39 8.61
N LYS A 82 -3.41 -14.87 9.38
CA LYS A 82 -3.03 -15.45 10.68
C LYS A 82 -4.18 -15.38 11.69
N VAL A 83 -4.89 -14.25 11.78
CA VAL A 83 -6.03 -14.09 12.70
C VAL A 83 -7.17 -15.05 12.35
N GLY A 84 -7.48 -15.21 11.05
CA GLY A 84 -8.52 -16.15 10.59
C GLY A 84 -8.22 -17.60 10.97
N VAL A 85 -6.97 -18.04 10.78
CA VAL A 85 -6.55 -19.40 11.16
C VAL A 85 -6.65 -19.61 12.67
N VAL A 86 -6.18 -18.66 13.48
CA VAL A 86 -6.25 -18.76 14.95
C VAL A 86 -7.70 -18.82 15.44
N ALA A 87 -8.59 -17.98 14.89
CA ALA A 87 -10.01 -17.98 15.25
C ALA A 87 -10.71 -19.30 14.89
N ALA A 88 -10.40 -19.86 13.71
CA ALA A 88 -10.96 -21.14 13.28
C ALA A 88 -10.50 -22.30 14.17
N VAL A 89 -9.21 -22.36 14.51
CA VAL A 89 -8.65 -23.40 15.39
C VAL A 89 -9.23 -23.28 16.80
N ALA A 90 -9.31 -22.06 17.34
CA ALA A 90 -9.89 -21.82 18.66
C ALA A 90 -11.38 -22.21 18.70
N GLY A 91 -12.16 -21.83 17.68
CA GLY A 91 -13.57 -22.20 17.57
C GLY A 91 -13.78 -23.71 17.50
N ALA A 92 -12.97 -24.42 16.71
CA ALA A 92 -13.03 -25.88 16.60
C ALA A 92 -12.69 -26.57 17.93
N TRP A 93 -11.64 -26.12 18.62
CA TRP A 93 -11.25 -26.67 19.92
C TRP A 93 -12.32 -26.44 20.98
N LEU A 94 -12.90 -25.24 21.04
CA LEU A 94 -13.92 -24.87 22.04
C LEU A 94 -15.23 -25.63 21.79
N ALA A 95 -15.63 -25.81 20.53
CA ALA A 95 -16.77 -26.66 20.16
C ALA A 95 -16.56 -28.11 20.59
N LEU A 96 -15.38 -28.68 20.31
CA LEU A 96 -15.03 -30.04 20.73
C LEU A 96 -15.06 -30.17 22.27
N TYR A 97 -14.49 -29.20 22.98
CA TYR A 97 -14.48 -29.16 24.45
C TYR A 97 -15.90 -29.14 25.04
N VAL A 98 -16.80 -28.32 24.48
CA VAL A 98 -18.20 -28.25 24.93
C VAL A 98 -18.95 -29.56 24.68
N VAL A 99 -18.75 -30.20 23.51
CA VAL A 99 -19.38 -31.48 23.20
C VAL A 99 -18.87 -32.59 24.12
N LEU A 100 -17.56 -32.67 24.35
CA LEU A 100 -16.97 -33.64 25.27
C LEU A 100 -17.46 -33.42 26.70
N ARG A 101 -17.55 -32.16 27.15
CA ARG A 101 -18.05 -31.83 28.49
C ARG A 101 -19.51 -32.21 28.69
N ARG A 102 -20.36 -32.07 27.65
CA ARG A 102 -21.78 -32.51 27.69
C ARG A 102 -21.98 -34.03 27.60
N ARG A 103 -20.94 -34.79 27.23
CA ARG A 103 -20.97 -36.26 27.17
C ARG A 103 -20.47 -36.92 28.45
N ILE A 104 -19.65 -36.21 29.23
CA ILE A 104 -19.02 -36.72 30.46
C ILE A 104 -19.85 -36.35 31.71
N MET A 105 -20.65 -35.28 31.66
CA MET A 105 -21.75 -35.02 32.61
C MET A 105 -23.04 -35.63 32.08
#